data_AF-A0A3L6QQF4-F1
#
_entry.id   AF-A0A3L6QQF4-F1
#
_cell.length_a   1.000
_cell.length_b   1.000
_cell.length_c   1.000
_cell.angle_alpha   90.00
_cell.angle_beta   90.00
_cell.angle_gamma   90.00
#
_symmetry.space_group_name_H-M   'P 1'
#
loop_
_entity.id
_entity.type
_entity.pdbx_description
1 polymer ?
#
loop_
_entity_poly.entity_id
_entity_poly.type
_entity_poly.pdbx_seq_one_letter_code
_entity_poly.pdbx_strand_id
1 'polypeptide(L)'
;MALMNRFDIVDELNLTLSVKQGVHQYEKLLEDTNKLAKCEFLMLKFLVVKHDFKPIMVHLLQQCACAGIRKLRVEFPLKMADYPCNSWGCPCSRLDNRKTNRISLHSLEQVEVNGGGEEADHKVELVRMLCKCHATFKKKVSISVRGGTRTRSKIRSVVPPNDKYEITVWE
;
A
#
# COMPACT_ATOMS: atom_id res chain seq x y z
N MET A 1 6.00 -19.87 -0.45
CA MET A 1 6.07 -19.09 -1.71
C MET A 1 6.74 -19.86 -2.88
N ALA A 2 6.79 -21.20 -2.87
CA ALA A 2 7.49 -21.96 -3.94
C ALA A 2 6.85 -21.85 -5.33
N LEU A 3 5.56 -21.51 -5.40
CA LEU A 3 4.82 -21.35 -6.66
C LEU A 3 5.24 -20.07 -7.40
N MET A 4 5.57 -19.01 -6.68
CA MET A 4 5.93 -17.72 -7.29
C MET A 4 7.29 -17.74 -7.98
N ASN A 5 8.19 -18.59 -7.53
CA ASN A 5 9.49 -18.83 -8.18
C ASN A 5 9.37 -19.60 -9.50
N ARG A 6 8.17 -20.02 -9.92
CA ARG A 6 7.93 -20.73 -11.18
C ARG A 6 7.47 -19.82 -12.32
N PHE A 7 7.12 -18.58 -12.01
CA PHE A 7 6.63 -17.61 -12.98
C PHE A 7 7.50 -16.36 -12.92
N ASP A 8 8.22 -16.08 -14.00
CA ASP A 8 9.06 -14.89 -14.08
C ASP A 8 8.23 -13.60 -14.20
N ILE A 9 7.07 -13.69 -14.85
CA ILE A 9 6.13 -12.60 -15.08
C ILE A 9 4.70 -13.15 -14.95
N VAL A 10 3.84 -12.45 -14.22
CA VAL A 10 2.40 -12.73 -14.13
C VAL A 10 1.61 -11.45 -14.43
N ASP A 11 0.49 -11.55 -15.13
CA ASP A 11 -0.29 -10.36 -15.48
C ASP A 11 -0.93 -9.73 -14.23
N GLU A 12 -1.55 -10.56 -13.39
CA GLU A 12 -2.22 -10.18 -12.16
C GLU A 12 -1.73 -11.01 -10.97
N LEU A 13 -1.41 -10.33 -9.88
CA LEU A 13 -1.04 -10.95 -8.62
C LEU A 13 -1.98 -10.51 -7.50
N ASN A 14 -2.64 -11.48 -6.88
CA ASN A 14 -3.59 -11.27 -5.80
C ASN A 14 -2.98 -11.72 -4.47
N LEU A 15 -2.57 -10.76 -3.63
CA LEU A 15 -2.00 -11.01 -2.32
C LEU A 15 -3.01 -10.73 -1.22
N THR A 16 -3.27 -11.75 -0.41
CA THR A 16 -4.09 -11.62 0.79
C THR A 16 -3.19 -11.58 2.03
N LEU A 17 -3.23 -10.48 2.76
CA LEU A 17 -2.32 -10.20 3.87
C LEU A 17 -3.04 -10.33 5.22
N SER A 18 -2.45 -11.12 6.10
CA SER A 18 -2.82 -11.23 7.51
C SER A 18 -1.57 -11.05 8.36
N VAL A 19 -1.37 -9.85 8.89
CA VAL A 19 -0.17 -9.50 9.67
C VAL A 19 -0.52 -9.55 11.14
N LYS A 20 0.03 -10.55 11.84
CA LYS A 20 -0.09 -10.68 13.29
C LYS A 20 0.97 -9.80 13.99
N GLN A 21 0.76 -9.54 15.28
CA GLN A 21 1.74 -8.84 16.10
C GLN A 21 3.00 -9.69 16.30
N GLY A 22 4.15 -9.03 16.46
CA GLY A 22 5.43 -9.66 16.78
C GLY A 22 6.51 -9.44 15.71
N VAL A 23 7.77 -9.54 16.13
CA VAL A 23 8.95 -9.31 15.28
C VAL A 23 9.02 -10.33 14.16
N HIS A 24 8.91 -11.62 14.51
CA HIS A 24 9.02 -12.72 13.56
C HIS A 24 7.95 -12.66 12.46
N GLN A 25 6.73 -12.24 12.82
CA GLN A 25 5.61 -12.12 11.87
C GLN A 25 5.85 -10.99 10.87
N TYR A 26 6.46 -9.89 11.32
CA TYR A 26 6.86 -8.80 10.44
C TYR A 26 8.03 -9.22 9.54
N GLU A 27 9.07 -9.85 10.08
CA GLU A 27 10.21 -10.33 9.28
C GLU A 27 9.78 -11.33 8.21
N LYS A 28 8.92 -12.28 8.57
CA LYS A 28 8.34 -13.24 7.61
C LYS A 28 7.57 -12.54 6.50
N LEU A 29 6.79 -11.50 6.82
CA LEU A 29 6.11 -10.69 5.81
C LEU A 29 7.12 -10.07 4.83
N LEU A 30 8.22 -9.50 5.33
CA LEU A 30 9.27 -8.92 4.48
C LEU A 30 9.90 -9.98 3.58
N GLU A 31 10.25 -11.14 4.13
CA GLU A 31 10.87 -12.24 3.39
C GLU A 31 9.97 -12.82 2.30
N ASP A 32 8.69 -13.01 2.61
CA ASP A 32 7.72 -13.52 1.64
C ASP A 32 7.51 -12.48 0.54
N THR A 33 7.26 -11.22 0.89
CA THR A 33 7.00 -10.16 -0.10
C THR A 33 8.23 -9.71 -0.90
N ASN A 34 9.45 -10.05 -0.47
CA ASN A 34 10.66 -9.88 -1.29
C ASN A 34 10.76 -10.90 -2.44
N LYS A 35 9.95 -11.98 -2.40
CA LYS A 35 9.95 -13.05 -3.40
C LYS A 35 8.76 -12.94 -4.35
N LEU A 36 8.20 -11.73 -4.51
CA LEU A 36 7.09 -11.50 -5.42
C LEU A 36 7.57 -11.56 -6.87
N ALA A 37 6.83 -12.27 -7.71
CA ALA A 37 7.04 -12.29 -9.16
C ALA A 37 6.74 -10.90 -9.74
N LYS A 38 7.36 -10.58 -10.87
CA LYS A 38 7.04 -9.33 -11.59
C LYS A 38 5.61 -9.39 -12.07
N CYS A 39 4.88 -8.30 -11.91
CA CYS A 39 3.50 -8.22 -12.35
C CYS A 39 3.10 -6.84 -12.84
N GLU A 40 2.11 -6.80 -13.73
CA GLU A 40 1.55 -5.53 -14.22
C GLU A 40 0.48 -5.00 -13.27
N PHE A 41 -0.35 -5.89 -12.74
CA PHE A 41 -1.42 -5.57 -11.78
C PHE A 41 -1.22 -6.31 -10.45
N LEU A 42 -1.23 -5.54 -9.35
CA LEU A 42 -1.17 -6.08 -8.00
C LEU A 42 -2.43 -5.70 -7.22
N MET A 43 -3.11 -6.71 -6.69
CA MET A 43 -4.18 -6.56 -5.72
C MET A 43 -3.69 -6.94 -4.33
N LEU A 44 -3.79 -6.01 -3.39
CA LEU A 44 -3.50 -6.19 -1.99
C LEU A 44 -4.81 -6.23 -1.21
N LYS A 45 -5.16 -7.39 -0.64
CA LYS A 45 -6.32 -7.55 0.22
C LYS A 45 -5.89 -7.74 1.66
N PHE A 46 -6.17 -6.76 2.50
CA PHE A 46 -5.91 -6.86 3.93
C PHE A 46 -7.09 -7.56 4.62
N LEU A 47 -6.82 -8.65 5.35
CA LEU A 47 -7.84 -9.33 6.15
C LEU A 47 -7.78 -8.92 7.61
N VAL A 48 -6.59 -9.02 8.21
CA VAL A 48 -6.33 -8.72 9.61
C VAL A 48 -4.94 -8.10 9.69
N VAL A 49 -4.86 -6.87 10.19
CA VAL A 49 -3.60 -6.18 10.44
C VAL A 49 -3.54 -5.86 11.93
N LYS A 50 -2.69 -6.55 12.67
CA LYS A 50 -2.42 -6.35 14.11
C LYS A 50 -1.03 -5.75 14.34
N HIS A 51 -0.61 -4.90 13.41
CA HIS A 51 0.72 -4.33 13.38
C HIS A 51 0.68 -2.94 12.75
N ASP A 52 1.75 -2.17 12.90
CA ASP A 52 1.77 -0.80 12.37
C ASP A 52 1.67 -0.82 10.84
N PHE A 53 0.60 -0.21 10.34
CA PHE A 53 0.23 -0.22 8.92
C PHE A 53 1.25 0.51 8.05
N LYS A 54 1.80 1.61 8.54
CA LYS A 54 2.68 2.48 7.76
C LYS A 54 3.95 1.77 7.26
N PRO A 55 4.74 1.11 8.11
CA PRO A 55 5.93 0.40 7.63
C PRO A 55 5.60 -0.77 6.70
N ILE A 56 4.46 -1.44 6.91
CA ILE A 56 3.98 -2.48 5.99
C ILE A 56 3.74 -1.90 4.59
N MET A 57 3.01 -0.78 4.49
CA MET A 57 2.76 -0.17 3.18
C MET A 57 4.00 0.41 2.54
N VAL A 58 4.91 1.01 3.29
CA VAL A 58 6.20 1.46 2.74
C VAL A 58 6.93 0.29 2.08
N HIS A 59 7.04 -0.85 2.77
CA HIS A 59 7.66 -2.04 2.22
C HIS A 59 6.96 -2.55 0.97
N LEU A 60 5.63 -2.67 0.98
CA LEU A 60 4.87 -3.15 -0.17
C LEU A 60 5.00 -2.21 -1.38
N LEU A 61 4.97 -0.89 -1.17
CA LEU A 61 5.18 0.09 -2.23
C LEU A 61 6.61 0.02 -2.80
N GLN A 62 7.62 -0.28 -1.97
CA GLN A 62 8.99 -0.56 -2.45
C GLN A 62 9.03 -1.80 -3.34
N GLN A 63 8.30 -2.86 -2.99
CA GLN A 63 8.19 -4.04 -3.86
C GLN A 63 7.49 -3.69 -5.18
N CYS A 64 6.45 -2.84 -5.14
CA CYS A 64 5.78 -2.36 -6.35
C CYS A 64 6.73 -1.60 -7.29
N ALA A 65 7.57 -0.75 -6.71
CA ALA A 65 8.62 -0.03 -7.43
C ALA A 65 9.59 -0.99 -8.14
N CYS A 66 10.03 -2.04 -7.46
CA CYS A 66 10.97 -3.02 -8.01
C CYS A 66 10.36 -3.92 -9.09
N ALA A 67 9.07 -4.24 -8.98
CA ALA A 67 8.39 -5.17 -9.90
C ALA A 67 7.85 -4.49 -11.19
N GLY A 68 7.90 -3.16 -11.29
CA GLY A 68 7.44 -2.43 -12.48
C GLY A 68 5.91 -2.34 -12.61
N ILE A 69 5.21 -2.39 -11.48
CA ILE A 69 3.73 -2.48 -11.41
C ILE A 69 3.09 -1.21 -11.97
N ARG A 70 2.08 -1.41 -12.84
CA ARG A 70 1.34 -0.31 -13.49
C ARG A 70 0.01 -0.02 -12.79
N LYS A 71 -0.62 -1.04 -12.23
CA LYS A 71 -1.88 -0.89 -11.49
C LYS A 71 -1.78 -1.50 -10.08
N LEU A 72 -2.22 -0.75 -9.09
CA LEU A 72 -2.28 -1.18 -7.69
C LEU A 72 -3.71 -1.07 -7.19
N ARG A 73 -4.30 -2.17 -6.74
CA ARG A 73 -5.56 -2.15 -5.99
C ARG A 73 -5.29 -2.51 -4.53
N VAL A 74 -5.82 -1.71 -3.61
CA VAL A 74 -5.73 -1.98 -2.17
C VAL A 74 -7.14 -2.10 -1.60
N GLU A 75 -7.44 -3.23 -0.98
CA GLU A 75 -8.69 -3.49 -0.28
C GLU A 75 -8.45 -3.56 1.22
N PHE A 76 -9.09 -2.67 1.96
CA PHE A 76 -9.10 -2.67 3.42
C PHE A 76 -10.21 -3.56 3.98
N PRO A 77 -9.96 -4.27 5.11
CA PRO A 77 -11.01 -5.05 5.78
C PRO A 77 -12.03 -4.10 6.42
N LEU A 78 -13.16 -4.65 6.87
CA LEU A 78 -14.25 -3.87 7.47
C LEU A 78 -13.87 -3.19 8.80
N LYS A 79 -12.82 -3.69 9.48
CA LYS A 79 -12.29 -3.14 10.73
C LYS A 79 -10.78 -3.29 10.77
N MET A 80 -10.06 -2.18 10.65
CA MET A 80 -8.69 -2.06 11.16
C MET A 80 -8.71 -1.23 12.43
N ALA A 81 -8.19 -1.79 13.52
CA ALA A 81 -7.80 -0.96 14.64
C ALA A 81 -6.39 -0.44 14.38
N ASP A 82 -6.07 0.76 14.87
CA ASP A 82 -4.68 1.19 14.94
C ASP A 82 -3.95 0.28 15.95
N TYR A 83 -3.21 -0.68 15.42
CA TYR A 83 -2.39 -1.59 16.21
C TYR A 83 -0.94 -1.12 16.19
N PRO A 84 -0.50 -0.31 17.16
CA PRO A 84 0.90 0.03 17.27
C PRO A 84 1.75 -1.24 17.44
N CYS A 85 2.93 -1.20 16.81
CA CYS A 85 3.94 -2.22 16.95
C CYS A 85 4.62 -2.07 18.33
N ASN A 86 4.17 -2.83 19.34
CA ASN A 86 4.69 -2.77 20.71
C ASN A 86 5.91 -3.68 20.95
N SER A 87 6.41 -4.37 19.92
CA SER A 87 7.51 -5.31 20.06
C SER A 87 8.86 -4.58 20.06
N TRP A 88 9.60 -4.69 21.17
CA TRP A 88 10.96 -4.16 21.26
C TRP A 88 11.87 -4.78 20.20
N GLY A 89 12.72 -3.95 19.58
CA GLY A 89 13.64 -4.39 18.53
C GLY A 89 12.98 -4.72 17.18
N CYS A 90 11.67 -4.54 17.03
CA CYS A 90 11.01 -4.83 15.75
C CYS A 90 11.50 -3.88 14.64
N PRO A 91 11.86 -4.40 13.45
CA PRO A 91 12.28 -3.56 12.33
C PRO A 91 11.22 -2.55 11.88
N CYS A 92 9.94 -2.75 12.21
CA CYS A 92 8.82 -1.82 11.99
C CYS A 92 9.10 -0.39 12.50
N SER A 93 9.93 -0.25 13.54
CA SER A 93 10.17 1.03 14.23
C SER A 93 11.33 1.81 13.61
N ARG A 94 12.17 1.16 12.80
CA ARG A 94 13.29 1.80 12.12
C ARG A 94 12.78 2.92 11.21
N LEU A 95 13.37 4.10 11.34
CA LEU A 95 12.97 5.29 10.57
C LEU A 95 13.00 5.04 9.06
N ASP A 96 13.98 4.28 8.58
CA ASP A 96 14.09 3.98 7.15
C ASP A 96 12.92 3.16 6.62
N ASN A 97 12.33 2.28 7.43
CA ASN A 97 11.14 1.50 7.07
C ASN A 97 9.84 2.31 7.12
N ARG A 98 9.90 3.59 7.54
CA ARG A 98 8.74 4.50 7.61
C ARG A 98 8.81 5.64 6.61
N LYS A 99 9.95 5.82 5.93
CA LYS A 99 10.18 6.90 4.96
C LYS A 99 9.68 6.49 3.57
N THR A 100 8.88 7.35 2.96
CA THR A 100 8.38 7.18 1.58
C THR A 100 9.32 7.77 0.53
N ASN A 101 10.31 8.56 0.93
CA ASN A 101 11.14 9.40 0.06
C ASN A 101 12.04 8.60 -0.88
N ARG A 102 12.30 7.31 -0.58
CA ARG A 102 13.18 6.43 -1.36
C ARG A 102 12.40 5.50 -2.31
N ILE A 103 11.07 5.59 -2.34
CA ILE A 103 10.23 4.66 -3.10
C ILE A 103 10.06 5.18 -4.53
N SER A 104 10.49 4.40 -5.53
CA SER A 104 10.41 4.80 -6.93
C SER A 104 9.25 4.20 -7.71
N LEU A 105 8.11 4.90 -7.80
CA LEU A 105 6.87 4.37 -8.43
C LEU A 105 6.75 4.77 -9.91
N HIS A 106 7.85 4.70 -10.66
CA HIS A 106 7.93 5.20 -12.04
C HIS A 106 6.91 4.57 -13.01
N SER A 107 6.61 3.29 -12.83
CA SER A 107 5.72 2.53 -13.70
C SER A 107 4.25 2.63 -13.31
N LEU A 108 3.94 3.13 -12.11
CA LEU A 108 2.59 3.10 -11.56
C LEU A 108 1.73 4.19 -12.23
N GLU A 109 0.60 3.78 -12.79
CA GLU A 109 -0.33 4.62 -13.55
C GLU A 109 -1.70 4.72 -12.85
N GLN A 110 -2.11 3.66 -12.17
CA GLN A 110 -3.43 3.57 -11.55
C GLN A 110 -3.36 3.00 -10.13
N VAL A 111 -4.07 3.65 -9.22
CA VAL A 111 -4.27 3.18 -7.85
C VAL A 111 -5.76 3.16 -7.54
N GLU A 112 -6.27 2.02 -7.12
CA GLU A 112 -7.63 1.85 -6.61
C GLU A 112 -7.58 1.54 -5.12
N VAL A 113 -8.30 2.32 -4.32
CA VAL A 113 -8.34 2.17 -2.86
C VAL A 113 -9.77 1.88 -2.43
N ASN A 114 -10.02 0.65 -2.00
CA ASN A 114 -11.34 0.14 -1.63
C ASN A 114 -11.38 -0.23 -0.14
N GLY A 115 -12.59 -0.27 0.44
CA GLY A 115 -12.81 -0.74 1.81
C GLY A 115 -14.15 -0.25 2.38
N GLY A 116 -14.47 -0.62 3.61
CA GLY A 116 -15.68 -0.18 4.31
C GLY A 116 -15.74 1.33 4.59
N GLY A 117 -16.90 1.80 5.08
CA GLY A 117 -17.13 3.21 5.41
C GLY A 117 -16.39 3.71 6.65
N GLU A 118 -16.08 2.83 7.61
CA GLU A 118 -15.38 3.18 8.85
C GLU A 118 -13.87 3.41 8.67
N GLU A 119 -13.31 2.92 7.57
CA GLU A 119 -11.86 2.86 7.27
C GLU A 119 -11.31 4.11 6.56
N ALA A 120 -12.00 5.25 6.70
CA ALA A 120 -11.63 6.48 6.01
C ALA A 120 -10.19 6.91 6.32
N ASP A 121 -9.71 6.68 7.55
CA ASP A 121 -8.38 7.09 7.99
C ASP A 121 -7.25 6.33 7.28
N HIS A 122 -7.33 5.00 7.19
CA HIS A 122 -6.31 4.20 6.52
C HIS A 122 -6.24 4.46 5.01
N LYS A 123 -7.41 4.67 4.37
CA LYS A 123 -7.48 5.06 2.96
C LYS A 123 -6.78 6.40 2.73
N VAL A 124 -7.10 7.39 3.56
CA VAL A 124 -6.53 8.74 3.44
C VAL A 124 -5.03 8.70 3.74
N GLU A 125 -4.57 7.93 4.71
CA GLU A 125 -3.14 7.78 5.00
C GLU A 125 -2.38 7.15 3.82
N LEU A 126 -2.94 6.12 3.17
CA LEU A 126 -2.36 5.56 1.95
C LEU A 126 -2.26 6.62 0.84
N VAL A 127 -3.31 7.41 0.62
CA VAL A 127 -3.28 8.49 -0.38
C VAL A 127 -2.23 9.54 -0.03
N ARG A 128 -2.13 9.95 1.24
CA ARG A 128 -1.07 10.88 1.70
C ARG A 128 0.32 10.30 1.47
N MET A 129 0.53 9.00 1.72
CA MET A 129 1.81 8.34 1.46
C MET A 129 2.13 8.35 -0.04
N LEU A 130 1.17 8.06 -0.91
CA LEU A 130 1.34 8.13 -2.37
C LEU A 130 1.64 9.55 -2.86
N CYS A 131 1.00 10.56 -2.31
CA CYS A 131 1.33 11.97 -2.61
C CYS A 131 2.73 12.35 -2.14
N LYS A 132 3.23 11.78 -1.03
CA LYS A 132 4.63 11.98 -0.60
C LYS A 132 5.63 11.35 -1.56
N CYS A 133 5.23 10.36 -2.35
CA CYS A 133 6.05 9.75 -3.39
C CYS A 133 6.03 10.52 -4.73
N HIS A 134 5.44 11.71 -4.82
CA HIS A 134 5.21 12.43 -6.09
C HIS A 134 6.40 12.64 -7.00
N ALA A 135 7.58 12.89 -6.42
CA ALA A 135 8.80 13.07 -7.21
C ALA A 135 9.20 11.80 -7.97
N THR A 136 8.60 10.65 -7.66
CA THR A 136 8.97 9.36 -8.23
C THR A 136 8.01 8.83 -9.27
N PHE A 137 6.92 9.54 -9.57
CA PHE A 137 6.04 9.16 -10.68
C PHE A 137 6.51 9.81 -11.98
N LYS A 138 6.69 9.00 -13.03
CA LYS A 138 7.02 9.50 -14.37
C LYS A 138 5.76 9.83 -15.18
N LYS A 139 4.69 9.06 -14.97
CA LYS A 139 3.40 9.19 -15.65
C LYS A 139 2.35 9.84 -14.75
N LYS A 140 1.23 10.25 -15.35
CA LYS A 140 0.04 10.68 -14.61
C LYS A 140 -0.52 9.48 -13.82
N VAL A 141 -0.87 9.72 -12.57
CA VAL A 141 -1.40 8.71 -11.64
C VAL A 141 -2.85 9.02 -11.33
N SER A 142 -3.71 8.04 -11.57
CA SER A 142 -5.13 8.12 -11.21
C SER A 142 -5.35 7.36 -9.91
N ILE A 143 -5.77 8.06 -8.85
CA ILE A 143 -6.08 7.48 -7.53
C ILE A 143 -7.59 7.52 -7.34
N SER A 144 -8.24 6.36 -7.45
CA SER A 144 -9.67 6.21 -7.23
C SER A 144 -9.91 5.65 -5.84
N VAL A 145 -10.61 6.39 -4.99
CA VAL A 145 -10.91 5.98 -3.61
C VAL A 145 -12.40 5.72 -3.48
N ARG A 146 -12.78 4.49 -3.13
CA ARG A 146 -14.16 4.17 -2.79
C ARG A 146 -14.47 4.60 -1.35
N GLY A 147 -15.51 5.39 -1.15
CA GLY A 147 -15.96 5.72 0.20
C GLY A 147 -17.07 6.76 0.27
N GLY A 148 -17.78 6.74 1.39
CA GLY A 148 -18.85 7.68 1.68
C GLY A 148 -18.37 9.09 2.05
N THR A 149 -19.29 9.89 2.60
CA THR A 149 -19.10 11.31 2.92
C THR A 149 -17.84 11.60 3.75
N ARG A 150 -17.54 10.77 4.76
CA ARG A 150 -16.37 10.91 5.64
C ARG A 150 -15.03 10.71 4.90
N THR A 151 -14.96 9.73 4.00
CA THR A 151 -13.76 9.52 3.17
C THR A 151 -13.59 10.68 2.20
N ARG A 152 -14.69 11.11 1.57
CA ARG A 152 -14.68 12.24 0.62
C ARG A 152 -14.19 13.53 1.28
N SER A 153 -14.67 13.87 2.49
CA SER A 153 -14.23 15.08 3.19
C SER A 153 -12.74 15.05 3.56
N LYS A 154 -12.25 13.90 4.04
CA LYS A 154 -10.82 13.73 4.38
C LYS A 154 -9.93 13.72 3.14
N ILE A 155 -10.31 13.07 2.04
CA ILE A 155 -9.54 13.08 0.79
C ILE A 155 -9.47 14.49 0.20
N ARG A 156 -10.55 15.29 0.27
CA ARG A 156 -10.52 16.69 -0.17
C ARG A 156 -9.52 17.57 0.61
N SER A 157 -9.16 17.18 1.84
CA SER A 157 -8.11 17.86 2.60
C SER A 157 -6.69 17.49 2.16
N VAL A 158 -6.52 16.44 1.35
CA VAL A 158 -5.23 16.06 0.79
C VAL A 158 -4.97 16.91 -0.44
N VAL A 159 -3.96 17.78 -0.37
CA VAL A 159 -3.53 18.60 -1.49
C VAL A 159 -2.69 17.74 -2.44
N PRO A 160 -3.12 17.53 -3.70
CA PRO A 160 -2.30 16.85 -4.68
C PRO A 160 -0.99 17.63 -4.91
N PRO A 161 0.14 16.95 -5.01
CA PRO A 161 1.44 17.60 -5.08
C PRO A 161 1.72 18.25 -6.45
N ASN A 162 1.06 17.79 -7.51
CA ASN A 162 1.08 18.39 -8.84
C ASN A 162 -0.12 17.90 -9.67
N ASP A 163 -0.23 18.43 -10.90
CA ASP A 163 -1.23 18.11 -11.93
C ASP A 163 -1.16 16.67 -12.45
N LYS A 164 -0.07 15.93 -12.17
CA LYS A 164 0.04 14.51 -12.51
C LYS A 164 -0.80 13.61 -11.62
N TYR A 165 -1.47 14.14 -10.60
CA TYR A 165 -2.37 13.37 -9.75
C TYR A 165 -3.83 13.69 -10.04
N GLU A 166 -4.60 12.66 -10.32
CA GLU A 166 -6.04 12.74 -10.40
C GLU A 166 -6.63 11.89 -9.27
N ILE A 167 -7.15 12.55 -8.23
CA ILE A 167 -7.74 11.86 -7.08
C ILE A 167 -9.25 11.97 -7.19
N THR A 168 -9.92 10.84 -7.37
CA THR A 168 -11.38 10.76 -7.47
C THR A 168 -11.95 9.95 -6.32
N VAL A 169 -13.12 10.35 -5.82
CA VAL A 169 -13.84 9.64 -4.77
C VAL A 169 -15.21 9.24 -5.28
N TRP A 170 -15.50 7.95 -5.27
CA TRP A 170 -16.75 7.36 -5.77
C TRP A 170 -17.41 6.48 -4.69
N GLU A 171 -18.70 6.18 -4.87
CA GLU A 171 -19.57 5.49 -3.88
C GLU A 171 -19.71 3.99 -4.19
#